data_AF-A0A1Q8V4V4-F1
#
_entry.id   AF-A0A1Q8V4V4-F1
#
_cell.length_a   1.000
_cell.length_b   1.000
_cell.length_c   1.000
_cell.angle_alpha   90.00
_cell.angle_beta   90.00
_cell.angle_gamma   90.00
#
_symmetry.space_group_name_H-M   'P 1'
#
loop_
_entity.id
_entity.type
_entity.pdbx_description
1 polymer ?
#
loop_
_entity_poly.entity_id
_entity_poly.type
_entity_poly.pdbx_seq_one_letter_code
_entity_poly.pdbx_strand_id
1 'polypeptide(L)'
;MHPSRAVSSVGAVLTALPLVLGALVAPTIAPPAAAAGQQTVLASPQPLPTAQVDGIVLDQAVVGNTVYVVGEFKSARPAGAAAGENESPRYNAMAFDITTGALLDWAPKVNSRVTAVEASADGSTIYLGGNFTSVNDETTYRVAAVDAAGKRKPLGASANGSVWDLELSPDGSSLYIAGSFTQINSSSRQRAGAVDLKTNKVTDFAPQVDDSLVRAITVAPDGSAVAIGGSFTSVGGSSEGYGIAVLEKDGSLRQTNISSVIRNAGPDSGIMSLKSDSRGLYGTGYSQEGAFEGMFRASWTTGDIDLMADCHGDTYDVLPTNDVIYIASHTHDCSNIGGFADRSNEGVYHHAVGFSSTATGTVGSNTASGYSDYQGQPAPTQYNGFLPGFQIGDYSGLSQAVWTVEGNSQYLVYGGEFIAVNGTKQQGIVRFSMSGGDVNAARPGDVNGNNNGNGDDNGNDNGNNGDDDNGKDKDKKKNKKKQDDWDNQDGWDQDDRENNQGGGWWWW
;
A
#
# COMPACT_ATOMS: atom_id res chain seq x y z
N MET A 1 -14.97 29.27 59.55
CA MET A 1 -16.44 29.10 59.63
C MET A 1 -16.92 28.52 58.32
N HIS A 2 -17.78 27.50 58.40
CA HIS A 2 -18.30 26.70 57.29
C HIS A 2 -19.07 27.52 56.24
N PRO A 3 -19.19 26.99 55.00
CA PRO A 3 -19.99 27.55 53.91
C PRO A 3 -21.47 27.21 54.10
N SER A 4 -22.38 27.91 53.41
CA SER A 4 -23.82 27.65 53.49
C SER A 4 -24.51 27.63 52.13
N ARG A 5 -25.20 26.51 51.90
CA ARG A 5 -26.23 26.22 50.89
C ARG A 5 -27.58 26.88 51.25
N ALA A 6 -28.46 27.03 50.26
CA ALA A 6 -29.94 26.87 50.35
C ALA A 6 -30.47 26.74 48.90
N VAL A 7 -31.17 25.69 48.43
CA VAL A 7 -32.42 24.97 48.80
C VAL A 7 -33.72 25.67 48.39
N SER A 8 -34.45 24.94 47.53
CA SER A 8 -35.85 24.90 47.07
C SER A 8 -36.93 25.82 47.66
N SER A 9 -37.93 26.12 46.82
CA SER A 9 -39.35 25.95 47.20
C SER A 9 -40.28 25.75 46.00
N VAL A 10 -41.32 24.95 46.27
CA VAL A 10 -42.40 24.45 45.41
C VAL A 10 -43.61 25.39 45.51
N GLY A 11 -44.40 25.51 44.43
CA GLY A 11 -45.74 26.10 44.47
C GLY A 11 -46.63 25.53 43.37
N ALA A 12 -47.69 24.81 43.75
CA ALA A 12 -48.67 24.16 42.88
C ALA A 12 -49.86 25.09 42.55
N VAL A 13 -50.45 24.96 41.36
CA VAL A 13 -51.83 25.40 41.06
C VAL A 13 -52.54 24.37 40.17
N LEU A 14 -53.80 24.11 40.51
CA LEU A 14 -54.73 23.12 39.96
C LEU A 14 -55.32 23.47 38.57
N THR A 15 -55.35 22.43 37.73
CA THR A 15 -56.40 21.94 36.79
C THR A 15 -57.18 22.88 35.85
N ALA A 16 -57.09 22.57 34.55
CA ALA A 16 -58.25 22.44 33.64
C ALA A 16 -57.96 21.34 32.60
N LEU A 17 -58.75 20.26 32.60
CA LEU A 17 -58.74 19.20 31.59
C LEU A 17 -59.72 19.57 30.45
N PRO A 18 -59.31 19.54 29.18
CA PRO A 18 -60.22 19.28 28.08
C PRO A 18 -60.20 17.78 27.72
N LEU A 19 -61.39 17.21 27.56
CA LEU A 19 -61.58 15.92 26.89
C LEU A 19 -60.98 15.99 25.49
N VAL A 20 -60.03 15.11 25.18
CA VAL A 20 -59.63 14.80 23.82
C VAL A 20 -60.20 13.43 23.47
N LEU A 21 -61.08 13.39 22.48
CA LEU A 21 -61.55 12.17 21.83
C LEU A 21 -60.33 11.38 21.33
N GLY A 22 -60.15 10.15 21.82
CA GLY A 22 -59.15 9.24 21.32
C GLY A 22 -59.46 8.83 19.88
N ALA A 23 -58.68 9.33 18.92
CA ALA A 23 -58.54 8.69 17.64
C ALA A 23 -57.61 7.47 17.82
N LEU A 24 -58.11 6.28 17.52
CA LEU A 24 -57.30 5.07 17.37
C LEU A 24 -56.29 5.30 16.25
N VAL A 25 -55.06 5.66 16.59
CA VAL A 25 -53.93 5.64 15.66
C VAL A 25 -53.48 4.18 15.56
N ALA A 26 -53.87 3.52 14.46
CA ALA A 26 -53.24 2.25 14.11
C ALA A 26 -51.74 2.50 13.90
N PRO A 27 -50.85 1.63 14.40
CA PRO A 27 -49.43 1.77 14.16
C PRO A 27 -49.19 1.61 12.66
N THR A 28 -48.90 2.71 11.97
CA THR A 28 -48.36 2.65 10.61
C THR A 28 -46.96 2.09 10.74
N ILE A 29 -46.80 0.82 10.35
CA ILE A 29 -45.49 0.24 10.11
C ILE A 29 -44.90 1.08 8.98
N ALA A 30 -43.95 1.95 9.31
CA ALA A 30 -43.15 2.59 8.28
C ALA A 30 -42.48 1.45 7.48
N PRO A 31 -42.57 1.44 6.14
CA PRO A 31 -41.76 0.51 5.37
C PRO A 31 -40.30 0.70 5.81
N PRO A 32 -39.51 -0.38 5.96
CA PRO A 32 -38.10 -0.22 6.23
C PRO A 32 -37.56 0.71 5.14
N ALA A 33 -36.92 1.81 5.55
CA ALA A 33 -36.13 2.58 4.62
C ALA A 33 -35.18 1.56 4.00
N ALA A 34 -35.37 1.25 2.72
CA ALA A 34 -34.37 0.52 1.98
C ALA A 34 -33.08 1.32 2.20
N ALA A 35 -32.11 0.72 2.87
CA ALA A 35 -30.76 1.24 2.85
C ALA A 35 -30.45 1.32 1.36
N ALA A 36 -30.46 2.55 0.81
CA ALA A 36 -29.87 2.79 -0.48
C ALA A 36 -28.43 2.31 -0.30
N GLY A 37 -28.12 1.12 -0.83
CA GLY A 37 -26.79 0.56 -0.75
C GLY A 37 -25.87 1.63 -1.29
N GLN A 38 -25.05 2.23 -0.43
CA GLN A 38 -24.06 3.19 -0.88
C GLN A 38 -23.17 2.43 -1.85
N GLN A 39 -23.25 2.80 -3.13
CA GLN A 39 -22.40 2.21 -4.15
C GLN A 39 -20.97 2.57 -3.79
N THR A 40 -20.16 1.56 -3.44
CA THR A 40 -18.74 1.74 -3.18
C THR A 40 -18.10 2.40 -4.40
N VAL A 41 -17.46 3.55 -4.19
CA VAL A 41 -16.73 4.25 -5.25
C VAL A 41 -15.29 3.73 -5.23
N LEU A 42 -14.89 3.08 -6.32
CA LEU A 42 -13.49 2.67 -6.51
C LEU A 42 -12.68 3.82 -7.08
N ALA A 43 -11.36 3.75 -6.88
CA ALA A 43 -10.41 4.51 -7.66
C ALA A 43 -10.57 4.20 -9.16
N SER A 44 -10.33 5.20 -10.00
CA SER A 44 -10.25 5.00 -11.44
C SER A 44 -8.99 4.18 -11.77
N PRO A 45 -9.06 3.09 -12.55
CA PRO A 45 -7.87 2.40 -13.01
C PRO A 45 -7.12 3.17 -14.10
N GLN A 46 -7.53 4.40 -14.44
CA GLN A 46 -6.87 5.26 -15.42
C GLN A 46 -5.69 6.01 -14.79
N PRO A 47 -4.46 5.82 -15.30
CA PRO A 47 -3.28 6.48 -14.74
C PRO A 47 -3.33 7.98 -15.03
N LEU A 48 -2.98 8.79 -14.02
CA LEU A 48 -2.79 10.22 -14.18
C LEU A 48 -1.29 10.54 -14.40
N PRO A 49 -0.96 11.65 -15.09
CA PRO A 49 0.43 12.07 -15.26
C PRO A 49 1.15 12.22 -13.92
N THR A 50 2.30 11.55 -13.76
CA THR A 50 3.10 11.56 -12.53
C THR A 50 4.60 11.62 -12.85
N ALA A 51 5.38 12.25 -11.98
CA ALA A 51 6.84 12.14 -12.01
C ALA A 51 7.30 10.68 -12.07
N GLN A 52 8.48 10.45 -12.65
CA GLN A 52 9.06 9.13 -12.90
C GLN A 52 10.45 9.06 -12.27
N VAL A 53 10.91 7.87 -11.90
CA VAL A 53 12.27 7.61 -11.41
C VAL A 53 13.00 6.59 -12.29
N ASP A 54 14.33 6.58 -12.25
CA ASP A 54 15.20 5.67 -13.01
C ASP A 54 15.60 4.38 -12.27
N GLY A 55 14.82 4.00 -11.26
CA GLY A 55 15.06 2.80 -10.46
C GLY A 55 13.81 2.28 -9.77
N ILE A 56 13.96 1.84 -8.53
CA ILE A 56 12.88 1.23 -7.73
C ILE A 56 12.43 2.17 -6.61
N VAL A 57 11.12 2.35 -6.49
CA VAL A 57 10.49 2.96 -5.31
C VAL A 57 10.14 1.87 -4.31
N LEU A 58 10.47 2.10 -3.04
CA LEU A 58 10.30 1.11 -1.97
C LEU A 58 9.29 1.56 -0.92
N ASP A 59 9.19 2.86 -0.68
CA ASP A 59 8.26 3.39 0.31
C ASP A 59 7.88 4.85 0.00
N GLN A 60 6.74 5.28 0.53
CA GLN A 60 6.14 6.59 0.30
C GLN A 60 5.46 7.11 1.56
N ALA A 61 5.45 8.44 1.74
CA ALA A 61 4.67 9.09 2.78
C ALA A 61 3.88 10.27 2.21
N VAL A 62 2.59 10.37 2.53
CA VAL A 62 1.69 11.41 2.02
C VAL A 62 1.35 12.40 3.14
N VAL A 63 1.71 13.67 2.94
CA VAL A 63 1.31 14.78 3.83
C VAL A 63 0.56 15.84 3.04
N GLY A 64 -0.76 15.87 3.22
CA GLY A 64 -1.64 16.75 2.44
C GLY A 64 -1.53 16.44 0.94
N ASN A 65 -0.90 17.36 0.20
CA ASN A 65 -0.67 17.22 -1.24
C ASN A 65 0.75 16.75 -1.60
N THR A 66 1.67 16.69 -0.64
CA THR A 66 3.05 16.28 -0.90
C THR A 66 3.19 14.78 -0.71
N VAL A 67 3.75 14.09 -1.70
CA VAL A 67 4.20 12.70 -1.56
C VAL A 67 5.72 12.71 -1.47
N TYR A 68 6.26 12.21 -0.38
CA TYR A 68 7.69 11.89 -0.24
C TYR A 68 7.90 10.46 -0.70
N VAL A 69 8.91 10.24 -1.54
CA VAL A 69 9.17 8.97 -2.20
C VAL A 69 10.62 8.58 -1.97
N VAL A 70 10.85 7.35 -1.53
CA VAL A 70 12.19 6.81 -1.28
C VAL A 70 12.39 5.46 -1.96
N GLY A 71 13.65 5.10 -2.18
CA GLY A 71 13.97 3.85 -2.84
C GLY A 71 15.44 3.71 -3.20
N GLU A 72 15.69 3.18 -4.40
CA GLU A 72 17.00 3.12 -5.01
C GLU A 72 16.94 3.67 -6.43
N PHE A 73 17.34 4.93 -6.60
CA PHE A 73 17.29 5.67 -7.86
C PHE A 73 18.24 6.88 -7.81
N LYS A 74 18.60 7.42 -8.98
CA LYS A 74 19.58 8.51 -9.14
C LYS A 74 18.98 9.76 -9.76
N SER A 75 17.86 9.63 -10.47
CA SER A 75 17.19 10.74 -11.13
C SER A 75 15.68 10.60 -11.11
N ALA A 76 15.01 11.74 -11.23
CA ALA A 76 13.58 11.80 -11.50
C ALA A 76 13.33 12.69 -12.73
N ARG A 77 12.24 12.44 -13.43
CA ARG A 77 11.83 13.23 -14.60
C ARG A 77 10.32 13.49 -14.61
N PRO A 78 9.86 14.54 -15.31
CA PRO A 78 8.43 14.81 -15.44
C PRO A 78 7.65 13.68 -16.12
N ALA A 79 6.33 13.71 -15.98
CA ALA A 79 5.43 12.79 -16.68
C ALA A 79 5.64 12.86 -18.20
N GLY A 80 5.69 11.70 -18.86
CA GLY A 80 5.85 11.60 -20.32
C GLY A 80 7.26 11.88 -20.86
N ALA A 81 8.20 12.39 -20.04
CA ALA A 81 9.59 12.54 -20.46
C ALA A 81 10.27 11.16 -20.66
N ALA A 82 11.02 11.03 -21.75
CA ALA A 82 11.81 9.82 -22.01
C ALA A 82 13.01 9.72 -21.04
N ALA A 83 13.56 8.52 -20.87
CA ALA A 83 14.81 8.35 -20.13
C ALA A 83 15.93 9.19 -20.76
N GLY A 84 16.70 9.91 -19.94
CA GLY A 84 17.70 10.88 -20.38
C GLY A 84 17.18 12.28 -20.71
N GLU A 85 15.86 12.52 -20.67
CA GLU A 85 15.26 13.83 -20.97
C GLU A 85 14.69 14.50 -19.71
N ASN A 86 14.99 15.79 -19.52
CA ASN A 86 14.50 16.60 -18.40
C ASN A 86 14.75 15.96 -17.01
N GLU A 87 15.85 15.22 -16.87
CA GLU A 87 16.23 14.57 -15.63
C GLU A 87 16.69 15.59 -14.58
N SER A 88 16.16 15.42 -13.38
CA SER A 88 16.56 16.10 -12.17
C SER A 88 17.26 15.10 -11.25
N PRO A 89 18.49 15.37 -10.78
CA PRO A 89 19.16 14.47 -9.83
C PRO A 89 18.34 14.26 -8.56
N ARG A 90 18.17 12.99 -8.16
CA ARG A 90 17.49 12.56 -6.94
C ARG A 90 18.22 11.36 -6.38
N TYR A 91 18.88 11.52 -5.24
CA TYR A 91 19.70 10.45 -4.67
C TYR A 91 18.88 9.66 -3.65
N ASN A 92 18.09 8.70 -4.14
CA ASN A 92 17.24 7.78 -3.36
C ASN A 92 16.08 8.43 -2.60
N ALA A 93 15.82 9.72 -2.82
CA ALA A 93 14.72 10.46 -2.20
C ALA A 93 14.23 11.59 -3.13
N MET A 94 12.92 11.75 -3.26
CA MET A 94 12.28 12.85 -3.98
C MET A 94 10.91 13.18 -3.39
N ALA A 95 10.31 14.30 -3.79
CA ALA A 95 8.91 14.56 -3.52
C ALA A 95 8.17 15.07 -4.76
N PHE A 96 6.86 14.88 -4.81
CA PHE A 96 5.99 15.42 -5.87
C PHE A 96 4.63 15.85 -5.31
N ASP A 97 3.92 16.72 -6.03
CA ASP A 97 2.55 17.12 -5.70
C ASP A 97 1.55 16.08 -6.23
N ILE A 98 0.75 15.47 -5.35
CA ILE A 98 -0.18 14.38 -5.68
C ILE A 98 -1.33 14.81 -6.59
N THR A 99 -1.69 16.10 -6.59
CA THR A 99 -2.81 16.64 -7.40
C THR A 99 -2.39 16.78 -8.86
N THR A 100 -1.16 17.22 -9.09
CA THR A 100 -0.64 17.57 -10.41
C THR A 100 0.33 16.54 -10.98
N GLY A 101 0.95 15.73 -10.13
CA GLY A 101 2.06 14.84 -10.48
C GLY A 101 3.40 15.57 -10.68
N ALA A 102 3.47 16.87 -10.37
CA ALA A 102 4.66 17.68 -10.60
C ALA A 102 5.75 17.40 -9.58
N LEU A 103 6.98 17.22 -10.05
CA LEU A 103 8.17 17.07 -9.21
C LEU A 103 8.38 18.34 -8.36
N LEU A 104 8.67 18.17 -7.07
CA LEU A 104 8.99 19.24 -6.13
C LEU A 104 10.50 19.37 -5.92
N ASP A 105 10.94 20.50 -5.36
CA ASP A 105 12.36 20.81 -5.14
C ASP A 105 13.01 20.01 -4.01
N TRP A 106 12.24 19.29 -3.19
CA TRP A 106 12.77 18.45 -2.11
C TRP A 106 13.63 17.31 -2.67
N ALA A 107 14.92 17.39 -2.40
CA ALA A 107 15.94 16.50 -2.98
C ALA A 107 17.14 16.29 -2.03
N PRO A 108 16.94 15.75 -0.81
CA PRO A 108 18.06 15.40 0.05
C PRO A 108 18.97 14.37 -0.64
N LYS A 109 20.27 14.48 -0.43
CA LYS A 109 21.27 13.59 -1.03
C LYS A 109 21.55 12.41 -0.08
N VAL A 110 21.00 11.24 -0.36
CA VAL A 110 21.24 10.02 0.42
C VAL A 110 22.11 9.05 -0.37
N ASN A 111 23.21 8.57 0.21
CA ASN A 111 24.26 7.88 -0.55
C ASN A 111 24.01 6.39 -0.83
N SER A 112 22.88 5.84 -0.39
CA SER A 112 22.52 4.43 -0.56
C SER A 112 21.00 4.29 -0.48
N ARG A 113 20.52 3.07 -0.76
CA ARG A 113 19.11 2.67 -0.69
C ARG A 113 18.44 3.15 0.60
N VAL A 114 17.29 3.79 0.41
CA VAL A 114 16.37 4.22 1.47
C VAL A 114 15.13 3.35 1.35
N THR A 115 14.79 2.63 2.42
CA THR A 115 13.71 1.63 2.41
C THR A 115 12.46 2.11 3.14
N ALA A 116 12.57 3.17 3.95
CA ALA A 116 11.47 3.69 4.76
C ALA A 116 11.46 5.21 4.77
N VAL A 117 10.27 5.80 4.69
CA VAL A 117 10.02 7.23 4.87
C VAL A 117 8.79 7.42 5.75
N GLU A 118 8.93 8.22 6.79
CA GLU A 118 7.82 8.60 7.67
C GLU A 118 7.82 10.11 7.85
N ALA A 119 6.66 10.75 7.93
CA ALA A 119 6.54 12.20 8.01
C ALA A 119 5.77 12.62 9.26
N SER A 120 6.24 13.67 9.94
CA SER A 120 5.43 14.32 10.97
C SER A 120 4.11 14.82 10.38
N ALA A 121 3.03 14.76 11.15
CA ALA A 121 1.69 15.13 10.68
C ALA A 121 1.59 16.55 10.08
N ASP A 122 2.47 17.46 10.53
CA ASP A 122 2.58 18.84 10.02
C ASP A 122 3.52 18.98 8.79
N GLY A 123 4.15 17.88 8.36
CA GLY A 123 5.12 17.83 7.26
C GLY A 123 6.45 18.53 7.54
N SER A 124 6.69 18.98 8.77
CA SER A 124 7.90 19.75 9.13
C SER A 124 9.16 18.89 9.29
N THR A 125 9.01 17.58 9.46
CA THR A 125 10.09 16.61 9.64
C THR A 125 9.79 15.36 8.86
N ILE A 126 10.74 14.93 8.03
CA ILE A 126 10.70 13.68 7.28
C ILE A 126 11.83 12.79 7.79
N TYR A 127 11.45 11.61 8.29
CA TYR A 127 12.34 10.59 8.78
C TYR A 127 12.66 9.61 7.66
N LEU A 128 13.93 9.21 7.55
CA LEU A 128 14.42 8.32 6.50
C LEU A 128 15.10 7.12 7.17
N GLY A 129 14.75 5.91 6.73
CA GLY A 129 15.34 4.64 7.16
C GLY A 129 15.94 3.88 5.98
N GLY A 130 17.09 3.23 6.16
CA GLY A 130 17.67 2.40 5.10
C GLY A 130 19.12 1.97 5.35
N ASN A 131 19.86 1.83 4.25
CA ASN A 131 21.24 1.32 4.20
C ASN A 131 22.30 2.39 3.94
N PHE A 132 21.98 3.65 4.20
CA PHE A 132 22.88 4.79 3.96
C PHE A 132 23.84 5.05 5.12
N THR A 133 24.97 5.66 4.76
CA THR A 133 26.01 6.11 5.70
C THR A 133 26.23 7.63 5.64
N SER A 134 25.55 8.31 4.71
CA SER A 134 25.59 9.76 4.59
C SER A 134 24.27 10.34 4.08
N VAL A 135 23.92 11.51 4.63
CA VAL A 135 22.83 12.38 4.16
C VAL A 135 23.40 13.78 4.00
N ASN A 136 23.25 14.38 2.82
CA ASN A 136 23.79 15.68 2.45
C ASN A 136 25.29 15.82 2.74
N ASP A 137 26.06 14.77 2.38
CA ASP A 137 27.52 14.69 2.56
C ASP A 137 28.00 14.70 4.03
N GLU A 138 27.07 14.58 5.00
CA GLU A 138 27.38 14.39 6.41
C GLU A 138 27.20 12.94 6.83
N THR A 139 28.06 12.44 7.72
CA THR A 139 27.95 11.09 8.28
C THR A 139 26.63 10.93 9.04
N THR A 140 25.82 9.97 8.58
CA THR A 140 24.53 9.61 9.17
C THR A 140 24.27 8.14 8.90
N TYR A 141 24.19 7.33 9.94
CA TYR A 141 24.04 5.88 9.77
C TYR A 141 22.58 5.46 9.89
N ARG A 142 22.03 4.99 8.77
CA ARG A 142 20.82 4.16 8.65
C ARG A 142 19.48 4.83 9.01
N VAL A 143 19.48 5.86 9.86
CA VAL A 143 18.30 6.65 10.24
C VAL A 143 18.64 8.13 10.21
N ALA A 144 17.79 8.95 9.61
CA ALA A 144 17.96 10.39 9.52
C ALA A 144 16.64 11.13 9.70
N ALA A 145 16.72 12.41 10.00
CA ALA A 145 15.62 13.35 9.90
C ALA A 145 16.04 14.53 9.00
N VAL A 146 15.14 14.98 8.14
CA VAL A 146 15.30 16.18 7.32
C VAL A 146 14.05 17.06 7.43
N ASP A 147 14.14 18.34 7.13
CA ASP A 147 12.98 19.23 7.03
C ASP A 147 12.32 19.18 5.64
N ALA A 148 11.23 19.93 5.48
CA ALA A 148 10.51 20.08 4.21
C ALA A 148 11.33 20.76 3.09
N ALA A 149 12.51 21.32 3.40
CA ALA A 149 13.46 21.82 2.41
C ALA A 149 14.60 20.81 2.13
N GLY A 150 14.57 19.63 2.75
CA GLY A 150 15.58 18.57 2.61
C GLY A 150 16.85 18.80 3.44
N LYS A 151 16.85 19.78 4.35
CA LYS A 151 17.99 20.03 5.24
C LYS A 151 17.94 19.08 6.44
N ARG A 152 19.09 18.52 6.80
CA ARG A 152 19.22 17.62 7.96
C ARG A 152 18.77 18.29 9.26
N LYS A 153 18.01 17.54 10.07
CA LYS A 153 17.67 17.84 11.46
C LYS A 153 18.41 16.89 12.41
N PRO A 154 18.70 17.32 13.65
CA PRO A 154 19.20 16.41 14.69
C PRO A 154 18.23 15.27 14.94
N LEU A 155 18.75 14.05 15.05
CA LEU A 155 18.03 12.87 15.49
C LEU A 155 18.96 12.03 16.34
N GLY A 156 18.53 11.69 17.56
CA GLY A 156 19.29 10.88 18.52
C GLY A 156 19.36 9.39 18.20
N ALA A 157 19.38 9.00 16.92
CA ALA A 157 19.36 7.61 16.46
C ALA A 157 20.50 7.33 15.47
N SER A 158 21.22 6.24 15.69
CA SER A 158 22.22 5.70 14.76
C SER A 158 22.21 4.18 14.88
N ALA A 159 21.61 3.48 13.92
CA ALA A 159 21.54 2.02 13.93
C ALA A 159 22.82 1.39 13.36
N ASN A 160 23.22 0.23 13.89
CA ASN A 160 24.39 -0.51 13.40
C ASN A 160 24.09 -1.47 12.23
N GLY A 161 22.82 -1.59 11.83
CA GLY A 161 22.34 -2.43 10.74
C GLY A 161 21.23 -1.72 9.95
N SER A 162 20.71 -2.37 8.91
CA SER A 162 19.66 -1.82 8.06
C SER A 162 18.43 -1.47 8.88
N VAL A 163 17.85 -0.30 8.62
CA VAL A 163 16.48 0.04 9.03
C VAL A 163 15.58 -0.24 7.85
N TRP A 164 14.51 -0.98 8.08
CA TRP A 164 13.56 -1.42 7.06
C TRP A 164 12.26 -0.63 7.11
N ASP A 165 11.83 -0.17 8.29
CA ASP A 165 10.58 0.57 8.46
C ASP A 165 10.64 1.54 9.67
N LEU A 166 9.79 2.56 9.63
CA LEU A 166 9.68 3.66 10.59
C LEU A 166 8.21 3.99 10.85
N GLU A 167 7.84 4.23 12.10
CA GLU A 167 6.48 4.65 12.45
C GLU A 167 6.50 5.66 13.60
N LEU A 168 5.67 6.69 13.52
CA LEU A 168 5.50 7.66 14.61
C LEU A 168 4.43 7.21 15.60
N SER A 169 4.63 7.50 16.89
CA SER A 169 3.51 7.41 17.84
C SER A 169 2.38 8.38 17.45
N PRO A 170 1.12 8.08 17.78
CA PRO A 170 -0.01 8.96 17.43
C PRO A 170 0.12 10.42 17.89
N ASP A 171 0.88 10.67 18.97
CA ASP A 171 1.17 12.00 19.49
C ASP A 171 2.45 12.64 18.91
N GLY A 172 3.14 11.96 18.00
CA GLY A 172 4.39 12.39 17.37
C GLY A 172 5.58 12.48 18.33
N SER A 173 5.49 11.90 19.54
CA SER A 173 6.53 12.01 20.56
C SER A 173 7.65 10.97 20.41
N SER A 174 7.36 9.83 19.79
CA SER A 174 8.30 8.71 19.63
C SER A 174 8.39 8.28 18.17
N LEU A 175 9.59 7.96 17.73
CA LEU A 175 9.85 7.29 16.45
C LEU A 175 10.22 5.83 16.74
N TYR A 176 9.38 4.90 16.29
CA TYR A 176 9.66 3.47 16.29
C TYR A 176 10.45 3.11 15.03
N ILE A 177 11.40 2.19 15.19
CA ILE A 177 12.39 1.85 14.18
C ILE A 177 12.48 0.33 14.12
N ALA A 178 12.27 -0.25 12.94
CA ALA A 178 12.39 -1.67 12.67
C ALA A 178 13.51 -1.96 11.67
N GLY A 179 14.17 -3.11 11.79
CA GLY A 179 15.16 -3.54 10.82
C GLY A 179 15.94 -4.80 11.17
N SER A 180 17.20 -4.85 10.72
CA SER A 180 18.16 -5.95 10.99
C SER A 180 19.26 -5.56 11.97
N PHE A 181 19.19 -4.37 12.56
CA PHE A 181 20.16 -3.88 13.52
C PHE A 181 20.09 -4.62 14.86
N THR A 182 21.18 -4.56 15.63
CA THR A 182 21.25 -5.08 17.00
C THR A 182 21.48 -3.99 18.04
N GLN A 183 21.77 -2.77 17.60
CA GLN A 183 21.97 -1.61 18.46
C GLN A 183 21.44 -0.34 17.80
N ILE A 184 20.90 0.55 18.63
CA ILE A 184 20.69 1.97 18.29
C ILE A 184 21.60 2.77 19.24
N ASN A 185 22.53 3.54 18.66
CA ASN A 185 23.66 4.12 19.37
C ASN A 185 24.45 3.02 20.11
N SER A 186 24.60 3.13 21.43
CA SER A 186 25.23 2.12 22.29
C SER A 186 24.22 1.24 23.04
N SER A 187 22.93 1.36 22.75
CA SER A 187 21.87 0.62 23.44
C SER A 187 21.49 -0.62 22.63
N SER A 188 21.48 -1.79 23.29
CA SER A 188 21.07 -3.06 22.68
C SER A 188 19.60 -3.01 22.27
N ARG A 189 19.32 -3.13 20.97
CA ARG A 189 17.98 -3.13 20.38
C ARG A 189 17.96 -4.18 19.29
N GLN A 190 17.40 -5.34 19.59
CA GLN A 190 17.41 -6.47 18.67
C GLN A 190 16.28 -6.28 17.67
N ARG A 191 16.63 -5.75 16.48
CA ARG A 191 15.77 -5.57 15.30
C ARG A 191 14.62 -4.57 15.41
N ALA A 192 14.22 -4.16 16.62
CA ALA A 192 13.31 -3.05 16.84
C ALA A 192 13.72 -2.20 18.04
N GLY A 193 13.41 -0.91 17.99
CA GLY A 193 13.66 0.06 19.04
C GLY A 193 12.92 1.36 18.80
N ALA A 194 13.03 2.31 19.72
CA ALA A 194 12.41 3.62 19.54
C ALA A 194 13.24 4.76 20.14
N VAL A 195 12.99 5.98 19.65
CA VAL A 195 13.61 7.22 20.12
C VAL A 195 12.54 8.23 20.50
N ASP A 196 12.67 8.82 21.69
CA ASP A 196 11.86 9.97 22.11
C ASP A 196 12.38 11.21 21.37
N LEU A 197 11.52 11.81 20.56
CA LEU A 197 11.87 12.90 19.65
C LEU A 197 12.04 14.25 20.36
N LYS A 198 11.52 14.39 21.58
CA LYS A 198 11.67 15.60 22.41
C LYS A 198 13.05 15.65 23.07
N THR A 199 13.50 14.52 23.60
CA THR A 199 14.76 14.37 24.33
C THR A 199 15.90 13.90 23.45
N ASN A 200 15.58 13.39 22.24
CA ASN A 200 16.52 12.73 21.33
C ASN A 200 17.28 11.58 21.99
N LYS A 201 16.56 10.74 22.72
CA LYS A 201 17.13 9.57 23.43
C LYS A 201 16.39 8.30 23.06
N VAL A 202 17.14 7.20 22.98
CA VAL A 202 16.57 5.85 22.83
C VAL A 202 15.68 5.57 24.06
N THR A 203 14.44 5.15 23.84
CA THR A 203 13.46 4.84 24.90
C THR A 203 13.66 3.43 25.44
N ASP A 204 12.92 3.03 26.47
CA ASP A 204 13.01 1.67 27.04
C ASP A 204 12.32 0.58 26.20
N PHE A 205 11.70 0.93 25.06
CA PHE A 205 11.15 -0.06 24.11
C PHE A 205 12.28 -0.90 23.51
N ALA A 206 12.36 -2.16 23.93
CA ALA A 206 13.49 -3.05 23.63
C ALA A 206 13.05 -4.53 23.47
N PRO A 207 12.20 -4.86 22.48
CA PRO A 207 11.81 -6.24 22.21
C PRO A 207 13.05 -7.10 21.89
N GLN A 208 13.01 -8.37 22.29
CA GLN A 208 14.04 -9.37 21.96
C GLN A 208 13.50 -10.19 20.79
N VAL A 209 13.78 -9.75 19.56
CA VAL A 209 13.30 -10.41 18.34
C VAL A 209 14.40 -11.29 17.80
N ASP A 210 14.18 -12.60 17.73
CA ASP A 210 15.19 -13.58 17.33
C ASP A 210 15.11 -13.93 15.84
N ASP A 211 16.26 -14.25 15.25
CA ASP A 211 16.42 -14.60 13.82
C ASP A 211 16.02 -13.51 12.79
N SER A 212 16.58 -13.64 11.57
CA SER A 212 16.34 -12.78 10.39
C SER A 212 16.23 -11.27 10.69
N LEU A 213 15.07 -10.64 10.44
CA LEU A 213 14.82 -9.19 10.53
C LEU A 213 13.36 -8.87 10.88
N VAL A 214 13.12 -7.66 11.41
CA VAL A 214 11.80 -7.02 11.43
C VAL A 214 11.71 -6.11 10.21
N ARG A 215 10.71 -6.35 9.36
CA ARG A 215 10.52 -5.67 8.07
C ARG A 215 9.55 -4.51 8.19
N ALA A 216 8.50 -4.66 9.00
CA ALA A 216 7.43 -3.70 9.18
C ALA A 216 7.14 -3.44 10.66
N ILE A 217 6.72 -2.21 10.98
CA ILE A 217 6.32 -1.79 12.32
C ILE A 217 5.16 -0.81 12.22
N THR A 218 4.13 -0.98 13.05
CA THR A 218 3.06 0.01 13.17
C THR A 218 2.58 0.14 14.61
N VAL A 219 1.91 1.24 14.94
CA VAL A 219 1.45 1.56 16.29
C VAL A 219 -0.07 1.57 16.32
N ALA A 220 -0.68 1.05 17.39
CA ALA A 220 -2.13 1.13 17.57
C ALA A 220 -2.59 2.61 17.57
N PRO A 221 -3.76 2.95 16.98
CA PRO A 221 -4.19 4.36 16.88
C PRO A 221 -4.38 5.07 18.23
N ASP A 222 -4.68 4.32 19.29
CA ASP A 222 -4.77 4.83 20.67
C ASP A 222 -3.42 4.86 21.41
N GLY A 223 -2.35 4.46 20.72
CA GLY A 223 -1.00 4.34 21.22
C GLY A 223 -0.85 3.25 22.28
N SER A 224 -1.75 2.27 22.37
CA SER A 224 -1.72 1.24 23.42
C SER A 224 -0.71 0.11 23.17
N ALA A 225 -0.28 -0.09 21.92
CA ALA A 225 0.54 -1.22 21.51
C ALA A 225 1.36 -0.91 20.26
N VAL A 226 2.36 -1.75 19.98
CA VAL A 226 3.18 -1.71 18.76
C VAL A 226 3.13 -3.09 18.12
N ALA A 227 2.86 -3.19 16.82
CA ALA A 227 2.97 -4.44 16.08
C ALA A 227 4.24 -4.44 15.24
N ILE A 228 4.90 -5.60 15.18
CA ILE A 228 6.06 -5.84 14.32
C ILE A 228 5.80 -7.03 13.41
N GLY A 229 6.28 -6.94 12.17
CA GLY A 229 6.15 -7.96 11.13
C GLY A 229 7.49 -8.18 10.44
N GLY A 230 7.78 -9.41 10.03
CA GLY A 230 8.99 -9.73 9.29
C GLY A 230 9.19 -11.23 9.14
N SER A 231 10.45 -11.65 9.12
CA SER A 231 10.86 -13.06 8.92
C SER A 231 11.43 -13.72 10.17
N PHE A 232 11.24 -13.09 11.34
CA PHE A 232 11.72 -13.57 12.64
C PHE A 232 10.88 -14.73 13.17
N THR A 233 11.50 -15.64 13.94
CA THR A 233 10.84 -16.89 14.37
C THR A 233 10.30 -16.83 15.80
N SER A 234 10.79 -15.89 16.62
CA SER A 234 10.31 -15.74 17.99
C SER A 234 10.56 -14.34 18.56
N VAL A 235 9.79 -14.00 19.60
CA VAL A 235 9.96 -12.77 20.38
C VAL A 235 10.00 -13.12 21.86
N GLY A 236 11.03 -12.68 22.59
CA GLY A 236 11.22 -12.98 24.00
C GLY A 236 11.34 -14.48 24.28
N GLY A 237 11.84 -15.26 23.32
CA GLY A 237 11.91 -16.72 23.36
C GLY A 237 10.58 -17.45 23.13
N SER A 238 9.50 -16.74 22.76
CA SER A 238 8.19 -17.33 22.46
C SER A 238 7.94 -17.44 20.96
N SER A 239 7.54 -18.64 20.50
CA SER A 239 7.11 -18.91 19.13
C SER A 239 5.71 -18.39 18.78
N GLU A 240 5.05 -17.70 19.72
CA GLU A 240 3.85 -16.91 19.44
C GLU A 240 4.18 -15.61 18.70
N GLY A 241 5.43 -15.15 18.75
CA GLY A 241 5.94 -14.09 17.87
C GLY A 241 6.59 -14.67 16.61
N TYR A 242 5.86 -15.45 15.81
CA TYR A 242 6.41 -16.08 14.60
C TYR A 242 5.99 -15.28 13.36
N GLY A 243 6.90 -14.45 12.86
CA GLY A 243 6.65 -13.55 11.73
C GLY A 243 5.91 -12.27 12.08
N ILE A 244 5.00 -12.34 13.06
CA ILE A 244 4.23 -11.21 13.57
C ILE A 244 4.14 -11.25 15.09
N ALA A 245 4.18 -10.07 15.72
CA ALA A 245 3.98 -9.93 17.16
C ALA A 245 3.34 -8.58 17.50
N VAL A 246 2.47 -8.57 18.50
CA VAL A 246 2.00 -7.35 19.17
C VAL A 246 2.77 -7.18 20.47
N LEU A 247 3.23 -5.97 20.75
CA LEU A 247 4.12 -5.63 21.84
C LEU A 247 3.51 -4.57 22.73
N GLU A 248 3.80 -4.66 24.03
CA GLU A 248 3.58 -3.58 24.97
C GLU A 248 4.59 -2.44 24.74
N LYS A 249 4.37 -1.30 25.41
CA LYS A 249 5.22 -0.09 25.27
C LYS A 249 6.68 -0.27 25.70
N ASP A 250 6.98 -1.29 26.49
CA ASP A 250 8.34 -1.66 26.87
C ASP A 250 8.99 -2.67 25.89
N GLY A 251 8.22 -3.18 24.93
CA GLY A 251 8.67 -4.20 23.98
C GLY A 251 8.43 -5.64 24.43
N SER A 252 7.77 -5.87 25.57
CA SER A 252 7.35 -7.22 25.96
C SER A 252 6.23 -7.74 25.05
N LEU A 253 6.25 -9.05 24.77
CA LEU A 253 5.28 -9.70 23.89
C LEU A 253 3.89 -9.71 24.52
N ARG A 254 2.91 -9.07 23.86
CA ARG A 254 1.49 -9.18 24.18
C ARG A 254 0.94 -10.48 23.61
N GLN A 255 0.20 -11.22 24.43
CA GLN A 255 -0.47 -12.44 23.99
C GLN A 255 -1.68 -12.10 23.12
N THR A 256 -1.74 -12.67 21.92
CA THR A 256 -2.83 -12.50 20.95
C THR A 256 -3.02 -13.80 20.17
N ASN A 257 -4.14 -13.94 19.46
CA ASN A 257 -4.46 -15.12 18.65
C ASN A 257 -3.93 -15.05 17.21
N ILE A 258 -3.20 -13.99 16.81
CA ILE A 258 -2.79 -13.80 15.41
C ILE A 258 -1.96 -15.00 14.90
N SER A 259 -0.97 -15.42 15.68
CA SER A 259 -0.06 -16.55 15.40
C SER A 259 -0.71 -17.93 15.37
N SER A 260 -1.99 -18.02 15.75
CA SER A 260 -2.79 -19.24 15.60
C SER A 260 -3.32 -19.43 14.17
N VAL A 261 -3.30 -18.36 13.37
CA VAL A 261 -3.76 -18.33 11.98
C VAL A 261 -2.63 -17.94 11.03
N ILE A 262 -1.92 -16.85 11.33
CA ILE A 262 -0.88 -16.29 10.46
C ILE A 262 0.49 -16.68 11.00
N ARG A 263 1.27 -17.43 10.22
CA ARG A 263 2.63 -17.87 10.58
C ARG A 263 3.56 -17.78 9.39
N ASN A 264 4.10 -16.59 9.16
CA ASN A 264 5.00 -16.31 8.04
C ASN A 264 6.38 -15.88 8.56
N ALA A 265 7.32 -16.80 8.62
CA ALA A 265 8.69 -16.47 9.01
C ALA A 265 9.68 -17.43 8.33
N GLY A 266 10.97 -17.18 8.56
CA GLY A 266 12.04 -17.95 7.92
C GLY A 266 12.62 -17.25 6.70
N PRO A 267 13.57 -17.89 6.02
CA PRO A 267 14.25 -17.29 4.89
C PRO A 267 13.31 -17.07 3.70
N ASP A 268 12.28 -17.89 3.51
CA ASP A 268 11.47 -17.88 2.28
C ASP A 268 10.00 -17.44 2.53
N SER A 269 9.75 -16.79 3.68
CA SER A 269 8.42 -16.33 4.10
C SER A 269 8.51 -15.17 5.09
N GLY A 270 7.52 -14.28 5.10
CA GLY A 270 7.51 -13.16 6.03
C GLY A 270 6.31 -12.23 5.88
N ILE A 271 6.11 -11.40 6.90
CA ILE A 271 5.18 -10.26 6.83
C ILE A 271 5.90 -9.07 6.18
N MET A 272 5.30 -8.52 5.13
CA MET A 272 5.89 -7.49 4.28
C MET A 272 5.55 -6.08 4.73
N SER A 273 4.28 -5.81 5.05
CA SER A 273 3.79 -4.51 5.52
C SER A 273 2.82 -4.69 6.67
N LEU A 274 2.79 -3.70 7.55
CA LEU A 274 1.80 -3.54 8.62
C LEU A 274 1.29 -2.11 8.59
N LYS A 275 -0.03 -1.93 8.63
CA LYS A 275 -0.67 -0.62 8.84
C LYS A 275 -1.76 -0.74 9.88
N SER A 276 -2.24 0.38 10.41
CA SER A 276 -3.35 0.37 11.36
C SER A 276 -4.35 1.48 11.11
N ASP A 277 -5.61 1.20 11.47
CA ASP A 277 -6.66 2.21 11.57
C ASP A 277 -7.57 1.87 12.76
N SER A 278 -8.65 2.63 12.95
CA SER A 278 -9.60 2.40 14.04
C SER A 278 -10.30 1.04 14.04
N ARG A 279 -10.21 0.27 12.94
CA ARG A 279 -10.82 -1.05 12.78
C ARG A 279 -9.86 -2.18 13.12
N GLY A 280 -8.54 -1.98 13.03
CA GLY A 280 -7.60 -3.02 13.42
C GLY A 280 -6.17 -2.84 12.92
N LEU A 281 -5.41 -3.92 13.07
CA LEU A 281 -4.06 -4.12 12.55
C LEU A 281 -4.17 -4.85 11.21
N TYR A 282 -3.67 -4.24 10.15
CA TYR A 282 -3.59 -4.83 8.82
C TYR A 282 -2.20 -5.40 8.60
N GLY A 283 -2.10 -6.54 7.92
CA GLY A 283 -0.82 -7.08 7.51
C GLY A 283 -0.88 -7.77 6.17
N THR A 284 0.25 -7.78 5.47
CA THR A 284 0.43 -8.47 4.20
C THR A 284 1.59 -9.45 4.26
N GLY A 285 1.49 -10.55 3.50
CA GLY A 285 2.47 -11.62 3.53
C GLY A 285 2.97 -12.03 2.15
N TYR A 286 4.17 -12.59 2.14
CA TYR A 286 4.71 -13.38 1.06
C TYR A 286 5.06 -14.79 1.59
N SER A 287 4.99 -15.81 0.74
CA SER A 287 5.39 -17.15 1.15
C SER A 287 5.71 -18.08 -0.02
N GLN A 288 6.99 -18.37 -0.22
CA GLN A 288 7.39 -19.48 -1.11
C GLN A 288 7.17 -20.86 -0.47
N GLU A 289 6.83 -20.90 0.82
CA GLU A 289 6.52 -22.13 1.56
C GLU A 289 5.01 -22.47 1.56
N GLY A 290 4.17 -21.58 1.02
CA GLY A 290 2.72 -21.76 0.98
C GLY A 290 2.02 -21.57 2.34
N ALA A 291 2.58 -20.71 3.21
CA ALA A 291 1.88 -20.24 4.41
C ALA A 291 0.74 -19.26 4.02
N PHE A 292 0.79 -18.01 4.50
CA PHE A 292 -0.17 -16.98 4.10
C PHE A 292 0.39 -16.07 3.02
N GLU A 293 -0.34 -15.89 1.94
CA GLU A 293 -0.16 -14.78 1.00
C GLU A 293 -1.46 -13.99 0.94
N GLY A 294 -1.36 -12.69 0.68
CA GLY A 294 -2.53 -11.80 0.70
C GLY A 294 -2.52 -10.81 1.86
N MET A 295 -3.72 -10.44 2.32
CA MET A 295 -3.94 -9.41 3.34
C MET A 295 -4.90 -9.90 4.44
N PHE A 296 -4.59 -9.59 5.69
CA PHE A 296 -5.51 -9.80 6.81
C PHE A 296 -5.71 -8.51 7.62
N ARG A 297 -6.80 -8.47 8.39
CA ARG A 297 -7.00 -7.55 9.51
C ARG A 297 -7.25 -8.32 10.80
N ALA A 298 -6.57 -7.90 11.87
CA ALA A 298 -6.66 -8.48 13.19
C ALA A 298 -7.06 -7.45 14.24
N SER A 299 -7.73 -7.92 15.30
CA SER A 299 -7.98 -7.14 16.51
C SER A 299 -6.68 -6.87 17.27
N TRP A 300 -6.42 -5.60 17.63
CA TRP A 300 -5.30 -5.21 18.50
C TRP A 300 -5.36 -5.80 19.91
N THR A 301 -6.55 -6.21 20.36
CA THR A 301 -6.77 -6.71 21.72
C THR A 301 -6.72 -8.23 21.79
N THR A 302 -7.40 -8.91 20.87
CA THR A 302 -7.53 -10.37 20.89
C THR A 302 -6.62 -11.05 19.88
N GLY A 303 -6.26 -10.37 18.78
CA GLY A 303 -5.58 -10.97 17.65
C GLY A 303 -6.47 -11.80 16.73
N ASP A 304 -7.79 -11.82 16.98
CA ASP A 304 -8.71 -12.54 16.10
C ASP A 304 -8.75 -11.85 14.73
N ILE A 305 -8.70 -12.67 13.68
CA ILE A 305 -8.80 -12.21 12.29
C ILE A 305 -10.26 -11.91 11.98
N ASP A 306 -10.55 -10.68 11.57
CA ASP A 306 -11.92 -10.23 11.22
C ASP A 306 -12.08 -9.89 9.73
N LEU A 307 -10.98 -9.96 8.98
CA LEU A 307 -10.95 -9.85 7.53
C LEU A 307 -9.73 -10.58 6.98
N MET A 308 -9.90 -11.41 5.95
CA MET A 308 -8.84 -12.14 5.28
C MET A 308 -9.10 -12.18 3.77
N ALA A 309 -8.27 -11.46 3.02
CA ALA A 309 -8.15 -11.62 1.57
C ALA A 309 -7.14 -12.74 1.30
N ASP A 310 -7.63 -13.98 1.35
CA ASP A 310 -6.90 -15.19 0.95
C ASP A 310 -6.77 -15.22 -0.58
N CYS A 311 -5.79 -14.46 -1.08
CA CYS A 311 -5.45 -14.39 -2.49
C CYS A 311 -3.98 -14.75 -2.65
N HIS A 312 -3.67 -15.72 -3.50
CA HIS A 312 -2.32 -16.19 -3.74
C HIS A 312 -1.50 -15.22 -4.59
N GLY A 313 -0.21 -15.16 -4.29
CA GLY A 313 0.78 -14.23 -4.82
C GLY A 313 1.22 -13.22 -3.75
N ASP A 314 2.53 -13.01 -3.69
CA ASP A 314 3.19 -12.07 -2.78
C ASP A 314 2.43 -10.75 -2.63
N THR A 315 2.27 -10.29 -1.40
CA THR A 315 1.56 -9.04 -1.11
C THR A 315 2.45 -8.10 -0.32
N TYR A 316 2.75 -6.95 -0.90
CA TYR A 316 3.85 -6.08 -0.46
C TYR A 316 3.40 -4.97 0.47
N ASP A 317 2.25 -4.35 0.18
CA ASP A 317 1.79 -3.20 0.94
C ASP A 317 0.27 -3.06 0.93
N VAL A 318 -0.26 -2.36 1.93
CA VAL A 318 -1.69 -2.22 2.19
C VAL A 318 -2.05 -0.78 2.56
N LEU A 319 -3.03 -0.21 1.86
CA LEU A 319 -3.63 1.07 2.19
C LEU A 319 -5.10 0.88 2.58
N PRO A 320 -5.43 0.86 3.89
CA PRO A 320 -6.82 0.86 4.32
C PRO A 320 -7.46 2.24 4.10
N THR A 321 -8.57 2.29 3.36
CA THR A 321 -9.45 3.47 3.28
C THR A 321 -10.82 3.13 3.89
N ASN A 322 -11.77 4.08 3.88
CA ASN A 322 -13.09 3.88 4.50
C ASN A 322 -13.80 2.64 3.94
N ASP A 323 -13.98 2.56 2.61
CA ASP A 323 -14.82 1.53 1.98
C ASP A 323 -14.03 0.49 1.19
N VAL A 324 -12.78 0.82 0.82
CA VAL A 324 -11.90 -0.03 0.00
C VAL A 324 -10.53 -0.15 0.65
N ILE A 325 -9.94 -1.33 0.60
CA ILE A 325 -8.53 -1.55 0.95
C ILE A 325 -7.77 -1.75 -0.37
N TYR A 326 -6.78 -0.91 -0.63
CA TYR A 326 -5.94 -1.02 -1.83
C TYR A 326 -4.64 -1.71 -1.49
N ILE A 327 -4.20 -2.59 -2.38
CA ILE A 327 -3.05 -3.46 -2.16
C ILE A 327 -2.03 -3.27 -3.27
N ALA A 328 -0.75 -3.28 -2.91
CA ALA A 328 0.37 -3.53 -3.82
C ALA A 328 0.75 -5.01 -3.72
N SER A 329 0.80 -5.74 -4.83
CA SER A 329 0.99 -7.19 -4.80
C SER A 329 1.57 -7.76 -6.10
N HIS A 330 1.65 -9.08 -6.16
CA HIS A 330 1.87 -9.92 -7.33
C HIS A 330 0.78 -11.00 -7.41
N THR A 331 -0.48 -10.62 -7.12
CA THR A 331 -1.58 -11.56 -6.92
C THR A 331 -1.99 -12.24 -8.22
N HIS A 332 -2.13 -13.56 -8.24
CA HIS A 332 -2.58 -14.31 -9.43
C HIS A 332 -3.87 -15.10 -9.20
N ASP A 333 -4.29 -15.34 -7.96
CA ASP A 333 -5.53 -16.06 -7.65
C ASP A 333 -6.26 -15.45 -6.46
N CYS A 334 -7.55 -15.14 -6.61
CA CYS A 334 -8.44 -14.71 -5.53
C CYS A 334 -9.71 -15.59 -5.46
N SER A 335 -9.68 -16.78 -6.05
CA SER A 335 -10.86 -17.64 -6.16
C SER A 335 -11.37 -18.12 -4.79
N ASN A 336 -10.49 -18.26 -3.78
CA ASN A 336 -10.87 -18.63 -2.41
C ASN A 336 -11.83 -17.62 -1.76
N ILE A 337 -11.87 -16.37 -2.22
CA ILE A 337 -12.83 -15.35 -1.75
C ILE A 337 -13.88 -14.96 -2.80
N GLY A 338 -14.01 -15.76 -3.87
CA GLY A 338 -14.95 -15.50 -4.97
C GLY A 338 -14.51 -14.40 -5.94
N GLY A 339 -13.22 -14.05 -5.93
CA GLY A 339 -12.60 -13.11 -6.88
C GLY A 339 -12.22 -13.76 -8.22
N PHE A 340 -11.26 -13.16 -8.92
CA PHE A 340 -10.71 -13.73 -10.15
C PHE A 340 -9.98 -15.05 -9.88
N ALA A 341 -9.98 -15.95 -10.88
CA ALA A 341 -9.34 -17.25 -10.80
C ALA A 341 -7.84 -17.19 -11.16
N ASP A 342 -7.11 -18.21 -10.72
CA ASP A 342 -5.68 -18.40 -11.03
C ASP A 342 -5.42 -18.38 -12.54
N ARG A 343 -4.48 -17.51 -12.94
CA ARG A 343 -3.96 -17.39 -14.31
C ARG A 343 -2.44 -17.23 -14.33
N SER A 344 -1.76 -17.68 -13.28
CA SER A 344 -0.29 -17.68 -13.19
C SER A 344 0.38 -18.46 -14.33
N ASN A 345 -0.23 -19.55 -14.78
CA ASN A 345 0.21 -20.34 -15.93
C ASN A 345 0.14 -19.59 -17.27
N GLU A 346 -0.66 -18.53 -17.36
CA GLU A 346 -0.74 -17.61 -18.49
C GLU A 346 0.15 -16.38 -18.30
N GLY A 347 0.92 -16.32 -17.19
CA GLY A 347 1.74 -15.16 -16.83
C GLY A 347 0.93 -13.94 -16.40
N VAL A 348 -0.31 -14.11 -15.96
CA VAL A 348 -1.20 -13.01 -15.58
C VAL A 348 -1.15 -12.78 -14.08
N TYR A 349 -0.59 -11.64 -13.70
CA TYR A 349 -0.47 -11.18 -12.32
C TYR A 349 -1.08 -9.78 -12.17
N HIS A 350 -1.75 -9.56 -11.05
CA HIS A 350 -2.37 -8.30 -10.67
C HIS A 350 -1.52 -7.61 -9.61
N HIS A 351 -0.94 -6.47 -9.99
CA HIS A 351 -0.01 -5.75 -9.12
C HIS A 351 -0.66 -4.65 -8.26
N ALA A 352 -1.95 -4.44 -8.48
CA ALA A 352 -2.80 -3.57 -7.70
C ALA A 352 -4.19 -4.20 -7.62
N VAL A 353 -4.69 -4.40 -6.39
CA VAL A 353 -5.99 -5.05 -6.14
C VAL A 353 -6.76 -4.24 -5.10
N GLY A 354 -8.07 -4.11 -5.29
CA GLY A 354 -8.99 -3.49 -4.33
C GLY A 354 -9.91 -4.51 -3.66
N PHE A 355 -10.06 -4.40 -2.34
CA PHE A 355 -10.95 -5.25 -1.53
C PHE A 355 -11.98 -4.42 -0.77
N SER A 356 -13.16 -4.99 -0.49
CA SER A 356 -14.10 -4.36 0.46
C SER A 356 -13.46 -4.24 1.84
N SER A 357 -13.72 -3.13 2.52
CA SER A 357 -13.12 -2.89 3.84
C SER A 357 -13.80 -3.61 5.01
N THR A 358 -14.92 -4.28 4.71
CA THR A 358 -15.69 -5.15 5.60
C THR A 358 -15.82 -6.53 5.00
N ALA A 359 -15.99 -7.55 5.86
CA ALA A 359 -16.29 -8.89 5.41
C ALA A 359 -17.68 -8.96 4.73
N THR A 360 -17.73 -9.61 3.58
CA THR A 360 -18.94 -9.81 2.77
C THR A 360 -19.25 -11.29 2.56
N GLY A 361 -18.35 -12.17 2.99
CA GLY A 361 -18.49 -13.61 2.89
C GLY A 361 -17.50 -14.33 3.81
N THR A 362 -17.19 -15.56 3.46
CA THR A 362 -16.18 -16.38 4.15
C THR A 362 -15.23 -16.98 3.13
N VAL A 363 -13.97 -17.15 3.50
CA VAL A 363 -12.96 -17.85 2.70
C VAL A 363 -13.45 -19.28 2.42
N GLY A 364 -13.37 -19.68 1.15
CA GLY A 364 -13.66 -21.02 0.67
C GLY A 364 -12.57 -22.02 1.06
N SER A 365 -12.70 -23.28 0.66
CA SER A 365 -11.63 -24.26 0.88
C SER A 365 -10.54 -24.08 -0.16
N ASN A 366 -9.29 -24.01 0.29
CA ASN A 366 -8.14 -23.97 -0.62
C ASN A 366 -7.98 -25.32 -1.35
N THR A 367 -7.75 -25.27 -2.66
CA THR A 367 -7.46 -26.45 -3.49
C THR A 367 -6.08 -26.43 -4.14
N ALA A 368 -5.33 -25.33 -4.00
CA ALA A 368 -3.98 -25.20 -4.49
C ALA A 368 -2.99 -25.96 -3.61
N SER A 369 -2.14 -26.78 -4.24
CA SER A 369 -1.11 -27.53 -3.53
C SER A 369 -0.07 -26.59 -2.92
N GLY A 370 0.33 -26.86 -1.67
CA GLY A 370 1.35 -26.08 -0.95
C GLY A 370 0.77 -24.98 -0.07
N TYR A 371 -0.39 -24.42 -0.43
CA TYR A 371 -1.05 -23.36 0.32
C TYR A 371 -1.82 -23.87 1.54
N SER A 372 -1.79 -23.09 2.62
CA SER A 372 -2.60 -23.32 3.82
C SER A 372 -4.09 -23.14 3.52
N ASP A 373 -4.96 -23.89 4.21
CA ASP A 373 -6.41 -23.74 4.07
C ASP A 373 -6.95 -22.82 5.16
N TYR A 374 -7.53 -21.70 4.73
CA TYR A 374 -8.11 -20.68 5.61
C TYR A 374 -9.64 -20.67 5.59
N GLN A 375 -10.26 -21.77 5.16
CA GLN A 375 -11.71 -21.89 5.07
C GLN A 375 -12.43 -21.39 6.33
N GLY A 376 -13.47 -20.56 6.11
CA GLY A 376 -14.35 -20.06 7.16
C GLY A 376 -13.89 -18.75 7.80
N GLN A 377 -12.67 -18.27 7.50
CA GLN A 377 -12.26 -16.92 7.89
C GLN A 377 -13.14 -15.86 7.21
N PRO A 378 -13.40 -14.69 7.84
CA PRO A 378 -14.21 -13.65 7.23
C PRO A 378 -13.53 -13.07 5.97
N ALA A 379 -14.19 -13.13 4.82
CA ALA A 379 -13.62 -12.71 3.54
C ALA A 379 -14.19 -11.37 3.06
N PRO A 380 -13.35 -10.46 2.51
CA PRO A 380 -13.81 -9.32 1.74
C PRO A 380 -14.27 -9.74 0.33
N THR A 381 -14.94 -8.83 -0.36
CA THR A 381 -15.14 -8.89 -1.81
C THR A 381 -13.91 -8.34 -2.52
N GLN A 382 -13.39 -9.07 -3.50
CA GLN A 382 -12.41 -8.54 -4.46
C GLN A 382 -13.13 -7.75 -5.57
N TYR A 383 -12.66 -6.54 -5.87
CA TYR A 383 -13.29 -5.67 -6.86
C TYR A 383 -12.62 -5.71 -8.24
N ASN A 384 -13.32 -6.22 -9.25
CA ASN A 384 -12.84 -6.24 -10.65
C ASN A 384 -12.69 -4.84 -11.29
N GLY A 385 -13.39 -3.83 -10.80
CA GLY A 385 -13.34 -2.47 -11.34
C GLY A 385 -12.02 -1.72 -11.08
N PHE A 386 -11.11 -2.28 -10.28
CA PHE A 386 -9.79 -1.71 -10.04
C PHE A 386 -8.70 -2.78 -10.17
N LEU A 387 -8.24 -2.98 -11.40
CA LEU A 387 -7.13 -3.89 -11.76
C LEU A 387 -6.25 -3.25 -12.85
N PRO A 388 -5.59 -2.10 -12.59
CA PRO A 388 -4.69 -1.49 -13.57
C PRO A 388 -3.54 -2.45 -13.90
N GLY A 389 -3.17 -2.51 -15.18
CA GLY A 389 -2.08 -3.33 -15.68
C GLY A 389 -0.74 -2.64 -15.52
N PHE A 390 0.25 -3.34 -14.99
CA PHE A 390 1.62 -2.84 -14.84
C PHE A 390 2.57 -3.69 -15.69
N GLN A 391 3.43 -3.02 -16.46
CA GLN A 391 4.53 -3.68 -17.13
C GLN A 391 5.71 -3.75 -16.15
N ILE A 392 6.09 -4.98 -15.79
CA ILE A 392 7.23 -5.28 -14.92
C ILE A 392 8.52 -4.67 -15.49
N GLY A 393 9.31 -4.04 -14.61
CA GLY A 393 10.69 -3.66 -14.89
C GLY A 393 11.67 -4.64 -14.25
N ASP A 394 12.94 -4.50 -14.59
CA ASP A 394 14.01 -5.46 -14.29
C ASP A 394 15.02 -4.96 -13.24
N TYR A 395 14.75 -3.82 -12.57
CA TYR A 395 15.72 -3.15 -11.70
C TYR A 395 16.23 -4.06 -10.57
N SER A 396 15.33 -4.74 -9.87
CA SER A 396 15.69 -5.66 -8.78
C SER A 396 16.02 -7.08 -9.27
N GLY A 397 15.56 -7.45 -10.47
CA GLY A 397 15.55 -8.83 -10.97
C GLY A 397 14.46 -9.73 -10.38
N LEU A 398 13.58 -9.21 -9.52
CA LEU A 398 12.53 -9.99 -8.84
C LEU A 398 11.20 -10.07 -9.60
N SER A 399 11.02 -9.26 -10.64
CA SER A 399 9.83 -9.24 -11.50
C SER A 399 8.52 -8.89 -10.79
N GLN A 400 8.53 -7.94 -9.84
CA GLN A 400 7.37 -7.67 -8.97
C GLN A 400 6.52 -6.46 -9.36
N ALA A 401 7.03 -5.58 -10.22
CA ALA A 401 6.43 -4.33 -10.66
C ALA A 401 6.14 -3.31 -9.54
N VAL A 402 5.25 -3.59 -8.60
CA VAL A 402 4.72 -2.63 -7.60
C VAL A 402 5.10 -3.09 -6.18
N TRP A 403 5.57 -2.16 -5.34
CA TRP A 403 6.09 -2.45 -4.00
C TRP A 403 5.37 -1.69 -2.88
N THR A 404 4.79 -0.53 -3.17
CA THR A 404 4.13 0.33 -2.16
C THR A 404 2.86 0.98 -2.71
N VAL A 405 1.88 1.17 -1.83
CA VAL A 405 0.63 1.87 -2.10
C VAL A 405 0.32 2.86 -0.98
N GLU A 406 0.12 4.12 -1.35
CA GLU A 406 -0.22 5.19 -0.40
C GLU A 406 -1.29 6.10 -1.02
N GLY A 407 -1.82 7.06 -0.25
CA GLY A 407 -2.79 7.99 -0.82
C GLY A 407 -3.41 8.96 0.16
N ASN A 408 -4.36 9.72 -0.35
CA ASN A 408 -5.25 10.56 0.44
C ASN A 408 -6.70 10.40 -0.06
N SER A 409 -7.62 11.21 0.47
CA SER A 409 -9.04 11.13 0.10
C SER A 409 -9.36 11.33 -1.39
N GLN A 410 -8.42 11.88 -2.18
CA GLN A 410 -8.65 12.23 -3.59
C GLN A 410 -7.78 11.42 -4.56
N TYR A 411 -6.64 10.92 -4.12
CA TYR A 411 -5.66 10.27 -4.96
C TYR A 411 -5.05 9.05 -4.30
N LEU A 412 -4.83 8.02 -5.11
CA LEU A 412 -4.09 6.82 -4.78
C LEU A 412 -2.75 6.87 -5.54
N VAL A 413 -1.66 6.46 -4.91
CA VAL A 413 -0.33 6.42 -5.53
C VAL A 413 0.31 5.04 -5.34
N TYR A 414 0.88 4.51 -6.42
CA TYR A 414 1.64 3.27 -6.41
C TYR A 414 3.09 3.55 -6.80
N GLY A 415 4.02 2.92 -6.08
CA GLY A 415 5.46 2.97 -6.32
C GLY A 415 6.03 1.57 -6.56
N GLY A 416 7.04 1.46 -7.41
CA GLY A 416 7.78 0.23 -7.61
C GLY A 416 8.87 0.33 -8.67
N GLU A 417 9.09 -0.74 -9.42
CA GLU A 417 10.08 -0.86 -10.50
C GLU A 417 9.45 -0.98 -11.90
N PHE A 418 8.12 -0.84 -12.02
CA PHE A 418 7.40 -0.93 -13.29
C PHE A 418 7.83 0.16 -14.30
N ILE A 419 7.62 -0.12 -15.59
CA ILE A 419 8.02 0.75 -16.72
C ILE A 419 6.84 1.27 -17.56
N ALA A 420 5.65 0.71 -17.38
CA ALA A 420 4.42 1.21 -18.00
C ALA A 420 3.18 0.84 -17.17
N VAL A 421 2.11 1.62 -17.34
CA VAL A 421 0.80 1.37 -16.72
C VAL A 421 -0.28 1.45 -17.80
N ASN A 422 -1.11 0.41 -17.92
CA ASN A 422 -2.11 0.24 -18.98
C ASN A 422 -1.54 0.48 -20.40
N GLY A 423 -0.33 -0.02 -20.66
CA GLY A 423 0.38 0.16 -21.94
C GLY A 423 0.96 1.57 -22.18
N THR A 424 0.75 2.52 -21.26
CA THR A 424 1.33 3.86 -21.34
C THR A 424 2.64 3.91 -20.57
N LYS A 425 3.71 4.42 -21.18
CA LYS A 425 5.02 4.58 -20.54
C LYS A 425 4.89 5.47 -19.30
N GLN A 426 5.21 4.89 -18.15
CA GLN A 426 5.21 5.53 -16.84
C GLN A 426 6.09 4.68 -15.95
N GLN A 427 7.22 5.22 -15.48
CA GLN A 427 8.22 4.45 -14.74
C GLN A 427 8.18 4.76 -13.23
N GLY A 428 8.12 3.71 -12.43
CA GLY A 428 8.38 3.70 -10.99
C GLY A 428 7.32 4.34 -10.08
N ILE A 429 6.55 5.31 -10.55
CA ILE A 429 5.48 5.97 -9.77
C ILE A 429 4.26 6.20 -10.66
N VAL A 430 3.06 5.94 -10.16
CA VAL A 430 1.81 6.27 -10.86
C VAL A 430 0.76 6.70 -9.84
N ARG A 431 -0.16 7.58 -10.24
CA ARG A 431 -1.27 7.98 -9.39
C ARG A 431 -2.61 7.78 -10.10
N PHE A 432 -3.65 7.56 -9.31
CA PHE A 432 -5.02 7.33 -9.74
C PHE A 432 -5.97 8.27 -8.99
N SER A 433 -7.08 8.64 -9.62
CA SER A 433 -8.13 9.40 -8.94
C SER A 433 -9.00 8.49 -8.09
N MET A 434 -9.28 8.90 -6.85
CA MET A 434 -10.21 8.21 -5.95
C MET A 434 -11.69 8.46 -6.30
N SER A 435 -11.99 9.36 -7.25
CA SER A 435 -13.35 9.82 -7.54
C SER A 435 -14.02 9.16 -8.77
N GLY A 436 -13.67 7.91 -9.12
CA GLY A 436 -14.47 7.17 -10.11
C GLY A 436 -13.75 6.08 -10.92
N GLY A 437 -13.95 4.82 -10.50
CA GLY A 437 -13.92 3.64 -11.35
C GLY A 437 -15.32 3.01 -11.42
N ASP A 438 -15.78 2.59 -12.59
CA ASP A 438 -16.97 1.74 -12.69
C ASP A 438 -16.59 0.33 -12.19
N VAL A 439 -17.26 -0.12 -11.13
CA VAL A 439 -17.10 -1.48 -10.54
C VAL A 439 -17.35 -2.59 -11.56
N ASN A 440 -18.04 -2.28 -12.66
CA ASN A 440 -18.40 -3.20 -13.75
C ASN A 440 -17.68 -2.91 -15.08
N ALA A 441 -16.75 -1.95 -15.13
CA ALA A 441 -16.00 -1.71 -16.37
C ALA A 441 -15.21 -2.98 -16.71
N ALA A 442 -15.61 -3.64 -17.81
CA ALA A 442 -14.89 -4.77 -18.35
C ALA A 442 -13.44 -4.37 -18.66
N ARG A 443 -12.54 -5.35 -18.50
CA ARG A 443 -11.09 -5.29 -18.72
C ARG A 443 -10.69 -4.31 -19.83
N PRO A 444 -9.64 -3.48 -19.66
CA PRO A 444 -8.97 -2.87 -20.80
C PRO A 444 -8.25 -3.99 -21.56
N GLY A 445 -8.85 -4.47 -22.66
CA GLY A 445 -8.30 -5.59 -23.43
C GLY A 445 -8.96 -5.90 -24.77
N ASP A 446 -10.21 -5.49 -25.03
CA ASP A 446 -10.86 -5.72 -26.33
C ASP A 446 -11.07 -4.40 -27.09
N VAL A 447 -10.03 -3.97 -27.82
CA VAL A 447 -10.18 -2.94 -28.86
C VAL A 447 -10.83 -3.58 -30.08
N ASN A 448 -12.16 -3.60 -30.12
CA ASN A 448 -12.96 -3.58 -31.35
C ASN A 448 -14.40 -3.17 -31.03
N GLY A 449 -14.72 -1.89 -31.24
CA GLY A 449 -16.09 -1.40 -31.19
C GLY A 449 -16.17 0.12 -31.10
N ASN A 450 -16.48 0.75 -32.23
CA ASN A 450 -16.73 2.18 -32.39
C ASN A 450 -17.48 2.82 -31.21
N ASN A 451 -16.82 3.76 -30.53
CA ASN A 451 -17.50 4.77 -29.73
C ASN A 451 -18.15 5.78 -30.69
N ASN A 452 -19.42 5.56 -31.05
CA ASN A 452 -20.27 6.64 -31.53
C ASN A 452 -20.87 7.33 -30.30
N GLY A 453 -20.23 8.43 -29.89
CA GLY A 453 -20.77 9.34 -28.90
C GLY A 453 -22.10 9.92 -29.42
N ASN A 454 -23.16 9.69 -28.66
CA ASN A 454 -24.47 10.27 -28.87
C ASN A 454 -24.41 11.75 -28.47
N GLY A 455 -24.17 12.62 -29.44
CA GLY A 455 -24.39 14.06 -29.32
C GLY A 455 -25.71 14.39 -30.02
N ASP A 456 -26.72 14.71 -29.23
CA ASP A 456 -27.96 15.31 -29.70
C ASP A 456 -27.64 16.67 -30.33
N ASP A 457 -27.84 16.81 -31.64
CA ASP A 457 -28.10 18.11 -32.26
C ASP A 457 -29.13 17.97 -33.39
N ASN A 458 -30.25 18.64 -33.16
CA ASN A 458 -31.34 18.84 -34.12
C ASN A 458 -30.86 19.74 -35.26
N GLY A 459 -30.74 19.18 -36.46
CA GLY A 459 -30.42 19.94 -37.67
C GLY A 459 -30.97 19.24 -38.90
N ASN A 460 -32.21 19.54 -39.23
CA ASN A 460 -32.90 19.11 -40.44
C ASN A 460 -32.30 19.88 -41.64
N ASP A 461 -31.70 19.19 -42.62
CA ASP A 461 -31.73 19.66 -44.01
C ASP A 461 -31.31 18.57 -45.03
N ASN A 462 -32.11 18.51 -46.10
CA ASN A 462 -32.00 17.64 -47.26
C ASN A 462 -30.75 17.94 -48.12
N GLY A 463 -30.17 16.90 -48.73
CA GLY A 463 -29.20 17.07 -49.81
C GLY A 463 -28.74 15.76 -50.45
N ASN A 464 -29.39 15.40 -51.55
CA ASN A 464 -29.08 14.27 -52.43
C ASN A 464 -27.97 14.61 -53.45
N ASN A 465 -27.18 13.60 -53.84
CA ASN A 465 -26.29 13.44 -55.03
C ASN A 465 -24.98 12.76 -54.56
N GLY A 466 -24.53 11.62 -55.08
CA GLY A 466 -24.57 11.15 -56.47
C GLY A 466 -23.21 11.44 -57.11
N ASP A 467 -22.36 10.41 -57.21
CA ASP A 467 -21.65 10.01 -58.44
C ASP A 467 -20.34 9.26 -58.18
N ASP A 468 -20.31 8.06 -58.77
CA ASP A 468 -19.15 7.22 -59.04
C ASP A 468 -18.18 7.93 -60.00
N ASP A 469 -16.86 7.69 -59.88
CA ASP A 469 -16.15 7.16 -61.05
C ASP A 469 -14.77 6.55 -60.79
N ASN A 470 -14.50 5.57 -61.66
CA ASN A 470 -13.37 4.65 -61.69
C ASN A 470 -12.06 5.27 -62.21
N GLY A 471 -10.93 4.76 -61.72
CA GLY A 471 -9.61 4.94 -62.34
C GLY A 471 -8.66 3.77 -62.02
N LYS A 472 -8.70 2.72 -62.84
CA LYS A 472 -7.74 1.60 -62.86
C LYS A 472 -6.42 2.04 -63.51
N ASP A 473 -5.27 1.68 -62.94
CA ASP A 473 -4.35 0.70 -63.57
C ASP A 473 -2.97 0.54 -62.88
N LYS A 474 -2.53 -0.73 -62.86
CA LYS A 474 -1.15 -1.29 -62.93
C LYS A 474 -0.34 -1.56 -61.65
N ASP A 475 -0.56 -2.77 -61.13
CA ASP A 475 0.42 -3.87 -61.00
C ASP A 475 1.90 -3.52 -60.79
N LYS A 476 2.40 -3.72 -59.57
CA LYS A 476 3.68 -4.40 -59.31
C LYS A 476 3.61 -5.25 -58.03
N LYS A 477 3.65 -6.57 -58.22
CA LYS A 477 3.84 -7.61 -57.21
C LYS A 477 5.05 -7.33 -56.31
N LYS A 478 4.86 -7.31 -54.98
CA LYS A 478 5.78 -7.89 -53.98
C LYS A 478 4.98 -8.36 -52.76
N ASN A 479 4.94 -9.68 -52.58
CA ASN A 479 4.44 -10.36 -51.39
C ASN A 479 5.33 -10.05 -50.18
N LYS A 480 4.75 -9.60 -49.06
CA LYS A 480 4.72 -10.34 -47.78
C LYS A 480 3.97 -9.51 -46.74
N LYS A 481 2.87 -10.08 -46.24
CA LYS A 481 2.19 -9.66 -45.01
C LYS A 481 3.22 -9.72 -43.87
N LYS A 482 3.38 -8.62 -43.11
CA LYS A 482 3.86 -8.67 -41.74
C LYS A 482 2.62 -8.71 -40.87
N GLN A 483 2.42 -9.87 -40.28
CA GLN A 483 1.49 -10.13 -39.19
C GLN A 483 2.44 -10.25 -37.98
N ASP A 484 2.37 -9.28 -37.09
CA ASP A 484 3.23 -9.21 -35.91
C ASP A 484 2.55 -10.05 -34.82
N ASP A 485 2.81 -11.36 -34.83
CA ASP A 485 2.46 -12.28 -33.74
C ASP A 485 3.58 -12.20 -32.68
N TRP A 486 3.22 -11.78 -31.46
CA TRP A 486 4.09 -11.78 -30.29
C TRP A 486 3.70 -12.96 -29.40
N ASP A 487 4.35 -14.11 -29.60
CA ASP A 487 4.32 -15.26 -28.68
C ASP A 487 5.49 -16.20 -29.03
N ASN A 488 6.62 -16.08 -28.32
CA ASN A 488 7.48 -17.19 -27.89
C ASN A 488 8.77 -16.67 -27.25
N GLN A 489 9.04 -17.04 -26.00
CA GLN A 489 10.43 -17.15 -25.52
C GLN A 489 10.58 -18.42 -24.69
N ASP A 490 10.96 -19.50 -25.37
CA ASP A 490 11.66 -20.62 -24.78
C ASP A 490 13.18 -20.37 -24.82
N GLY A 491 13.78 -20.42 -23.63
CA GLY A 491 15.08 -21.01 -23.27
C GLY A 491 16.36 -20.59 -23.98
N TRP A 492 17.32 -20.02 -23.24
CA TRP A 492 18.76 -20.28 -23.40
C TRP A 492 19.51 -20.23 -22.06
N ASP A 493 20.33 -21.26 -21.85
CA ASP A 493 21.25 -21.51 -20.76
C ASP A 493 22.47 -20.54 -20.71
N GLN A 494 22.95 -20.38 -19.48
CA GLN A 494 24.34 -20.33 -18.96
C GLN A 494 25.42 -19.44 -19.58
N ASP A 495 26.20 -18.91 -18.63
CA ASP A 495 27.56 -18.36 -18.67
C ASP A 495 27.76 -16.93 -19.20
N ASP A 496 27.90 -16.00 -18.24
CA ASP A 496 29.15 -15.27 -18.00
C ASP A 496 28.87 -14.07 -17.09
N ARG A 497 29.45 -14.02 -15.89
CA ARG A 497 29.78 -12.77 -15.18
C ARG A 497 30.64 -13.04 -13.93
N GLU A 498 31.95 -13.10 -14.15
CA GLU A 498 32.92 -12.68 -13.14
C GLU A 498 33.02 -11.15 -13.09
N ASN A 499 33.27 -10.64 -11.88
CA ASN A 499 33.63 -9.27 -11.52
C ASN A 499 32.53 -8.20 -11.49
N ASN A 500 31.74 -8.24 -10.41
CA ASN A 500 31.43 -7.00 -9.70
C ASN A 500 31.40 -7.24 -8.17
N GLN A 501 32.52 -6.98 -7.50
CA GLN A 501 32.60 -6.95 -6.04
C GLN A 501 31.90 -5.68 -5.54
N GLY A 502 30.60 -5.79 -5.32
CA GLY A 502 29.75 -4.82 -4.66
C GLY A 502 28.61 -5.58 -4.01
N GLY A 503 28.77 -5.87 -2.70
CA GLY A 503 27.94 -6.74 -1.86
C GLY A 503 26.50 -6.94 -2.33
N GLY A 504 26.24 -8.14 -2.88
CA GLY A 504 24.90 -8.66 -3.05
C GLY A 504 24.25 -8.89 -1.69
N TRP A 505 23.23 -8.09 -1.40
CA TRP A 505 22.26 -8.33 -0.33
C TRP A 505 20.88 -8.35 -0.98
N TRP A 506 20.67 -9.34 -1.83
CA TRP A 506 19.38 -9.74 -2.37
C TRP A 506 19.35 -11.26 -2.34
N TRP A 507 19.09 -11.78 -1.14
CA TRP A 507 18.42 -13.05 -0.90
C TRP A 507 17.63 -12.82 0.39
N TRP A 508 16.31 -12.84 0.22
CA TRP A 508 15.20 -13.02 1.17
C TRP A 508 15.36 -12.60 2.64
#